data_AF-A0A0S1SSH7-F1
#
_entry.id   AF-A0A0S1SSH7-F1
#
_cell.length_a   1.000
_cell.length_b   1.000
_cell.length_c   1.000
_cell.angle_alpha   90.00
_cell.angle_beta   90.00
_cell.angle_gamma   90.00
#
_symmetry.space_group_name_H-M   'P 1'
#
loop_
_entity.id
_entity.type
_entity.pdbx_description
1 polymer ?
#
loop_
_entity_poly.entity_id
_entity_poly.type
_entity_poly.pdbx_seq_one_letter_code
_entity_poly.pdbx_strand_id
1 'polypeptide(L)'
;MTEVPYHDEDPPQKTGHTSQEDAMTRRDFLKETLTGTAALTTSLLPDMATAQSHDDHAAEHGHHPDMVPLLAKELAHPFNQKPEEWLDDHEKQWQECFDCSNAPVTEVEMVCIDERMLLQATTQSGKRVLRMAGSGVLWKNVDELVDAVVTYVTALGKERPLHSITVKLSSHIACGAAGIAFGESPNPDKAAENFQRGTIVERLKARGINAVHTGDAPMTKGPHTGIAAAVDCTDGRLQRLPGINAFTVSDPHNVPHAIEEALLALKIASGSHAYGEKLPQFTFIVFSDPARPQIAQEIITALRQQTQEYTAKGMDIRIVTKTAPAAK
;
A
#
# COMPACT_ATOMS: atom_id res chain seq x y z
N MET A 1 29.33 81.20 -3.34
CA MET A 1 29.34 80.62 -4.69
C MET A 1 29.04 79.14 -4.47
N THR A 2 27.85 78.61 -4.65
CA THR A 2 26.76 78.85 -5.62
C THR A 2 25.40 78.59 -4.95
N GLU A 3 24.32 79.16 -5.49
CA GLU A 3 22.95 79.17 -4.95
C GLU A 3 22.12 77.90 -5.24
N VAL A 4 20.97 77.83 -4.55
CA VAL A 4 19.88 76.82 -4.42
C VAL A 4 19.25 76.35 -5.77
N PRO A 5 18.45 75.23 -5.85
CA PRO A 5 17.11 75.16 -5.26
C PRO A 5 16.74 73.83 -4.56
N TYR A 6 16.05 73.98 -3.42
CA TYR A 6 15.31 72.96 -2.71
C TYR A 6 13.93 72.87 -3.38
N HIS A 7 13.56 71.69 -3.87
CA HIS A 7 12.21 71.42 -4.40
C HIS A 7 11.30 70.95 -3.27
N ASP A 8 10.12 71.57 -3.18
CA ASP A 8 8.98 71.12 -2.39
C ASP A 8 8.50 69.74 -2.89
N GLU A 9 8.44 68.75 -2.00
CA GLU A 9 7.46 67.66 -2.07
C GLU A 9 6.96 67.34 -0.65
N ASP A 10 5.71 66.86 -0.61
CA ASP A 10 4.67 67.03 0.41
C ASP A 10 4.95 66.55 1.85
N PRO A 11 4.21 67.08 2.85
CA PRO A 11 4.29 66.61 4.23
C PRO A 11 3.82 65.14 4.37
N PRO A 12 4.36 64.38 5.33
CA PRO A 12 3.96 63.00 5.55
C PRO A 12 2.49 62.95 5.96
N GLN A 13 1.68 62.29 5.12
CA GLN A 13 0.29 61.98 5.43
C GLN A 13 0.23 61.20 6.74
N LYS A 14 -0.48 61.77 7.71
CA LYS A 14 -1.05 61.03 8.83
C LYS A 14 -2.09 60.06 8.27
N THR A 15 -1.73 58.79 8.09
CA THR A 15 -2.73 57.72 8.13
C THR A 15 -2.93 57.38 9.60
N GLY A 16 -4.12 57.71 10.09
CA GLY A 16 -4.54 57.32 11.42
C GLY A 16 -4.55 55.80 11.52
N HIS A 17 -3.76 55.28 12.46
CA HIS A 17 -3.97 53.94 12.99
C HIS A 17 -5.36 53.90 13.64
N THR A 18 -6.35 53.45 12.88
CA THR A 18 -7.55 52.87 13.45
C THR A 18 -7.22 51.46 13.91
N SER A 19 -7.62 51.14 15.13
CA SER A 19 -7.41 49.87 15.84
C SER A 19 -8.19 48.69 15.23
N GLN A 20 -8.21 48.58 13.91
CA GLN A 20 -8.83 47.51 13.14
C GLN A 20 -7.82 46.64 12.39
N GLU A 21 -6.56 47.07 12.23
CA GLU A 21 -5.53 46.26 11.56
C GLU A 21 -4.78 45.27 12.47
N ASP A 22 -4.80 45.47 13.79
CA ASP A 22 -4.24 44.52 14.78
C ASP A 22 -5.27 43.52 15.34
N ALA A 23 -6.50 43.53 14.80
CA ALA A 23 -7.58 42.64 15.20
C ALA A 23 -7.85 41.48 14.21
N MET A 24 -6.93 41.21 13.26
CA MET A 24 -6.80 39.88 12.63
C MET A 24 -6.20 38.90 13.66
N THR A 25 -7.02 38.66 14.66
CA THR A 25 -6.82 37.79 15.80
C THR A 25 -6.87 36.35 15.32
N ARG A 26 -5.83 35.55 15.60
CA ARG A 26 -5.70 34.06 15.75
C ARG A 26 -6.60 33.09 14.97
N ARG A 27 -7.87 33.43 14.74
CA ARG A 27 -8.88 32.74 13.94
C ARG A 27 -8.52 32.65 12.45
N ASP A 28 -7.84 33.64 11.89
CA ASP A 28 -7.39 33.58 10.48
C ASP A 28 -6.12 32.75 10.31
N PHE A 29 -5.20 32.78 11.29
CA PHE A 29 -4.05 31.87 11.31
C PHE A 29 -4.48 30.40 11.54
N LEU A 30 -5.47 30.16 12.40
CA LEU A 30 -6.08 28.83 12.55
C LEU A 30 -6.87 28.41 11.30
N LYS A 31 -7.50 29.35 10.57
CA LYS A 31 -8.13 29.03 9.29
C LYS A 31 -7.09 28.63 8.25
N GLU A 32 -6.00 29.38 8.06
CA GLU A 32 -4.96 29.00 7.09
C GLU A 32 -4.23 27.71 7.48
N THR A 33 -4.03 27.44 8.78
CA THR A 33 -3.43 26.17 9.23
C THR A 33 -4.42 25.00 9.09
N LEU A 34 -5.73 25.21 9.26
CA LEU A 34 -6.75 24.18 9.05
C LEU A 34 -7.10 23.98 7.57
N THR A 35 -7.03 24.99 6.69
CA THR A 35 -7.16 24.78 5.23
C THR A 35 -5.89 24.23 4.60
N GLY A 36 -4.72 24.47 5.19
CA GLY A 36 -3.46 23.80 4.80
C GLY A 36 -3.39 22.32 5.17
N THR A 37 -4.26 21.86 6.09
CA THR A 37 -4.35 20.44 6.48
C THR A 37 -5.64 19.76 5.98
N ALA A 38 -6.69 20.53 5.63
CA ALA A 38 -7.92 20.01 5.01
C ALA A 38 -7.88 19.95 3.47
N ALA A 39 -6.87 20.58 2.83
CA ALA A 39 -6.61 20.41 1.40
C ALA A 39 -5.90 19.08 1.05
N LEU A 40 -5.54 18.26 2.05
CA LEU A 40 -5.06 16.88 1.88
C LEU A 40 -6.14 15.81 2.16
N THR A 41 -7.37 16.22 2.46
CA THR A 41 -8.49 15.30 2.73
C THR A 41 -9.62 15.39 1.70
N THR A 42 -9.42 16.11 0.59
CA THR A 42 -10.46 16.31 -0.43
C THR A 42 -9.96 16.08 -1.85
N SER A 43 -9.36 14.92 -2.08
CA SER A 43 -9.34 14.19 -3.35
C SER A 43 -8.60 12.89 -3.05
N LEU A 44 -9.05 11.76 -3.60
CA LEU A 44 -8.64 10.37 -3.31
C LEU A 44 -9.66 9.62 -2.44
N LEU A 45 -10.86 9.44 -2.99
CA LEU A 45 -11.71 8.25 -2.92
C LEU A 45 -12.96 8.64 -3.73
N PRO A 46 -13.40 7.87 -4.75
CA PRO A 46 -14.78 8.00 -5.20
C PRO A 46 -15.68 7.74 -3.98
N ASP A 47 -16.61 8.66 -3.73
CA ASP A 47 -17.64 8.64 -2.69
C ASP A 47 -17.80 7.29 -1.98
N MET A 48 -17.41 7.21 -0.71
CA MET A 48 -17.69 6.06 0.17
C MET A 48 -19.20 5.85 0.40
N ALA A 49 -20.05 6.76 -0.08
CA ALA A 49 -21.51 6.67 -0.03
C ALA A 49 -22.17 6.26 -1.36
N THR A 50 -21.48 6.24 -2.50
CA THR A 50 -22.10 5.88 -3.81
C THR A 50 -21.77 4.48 -4.29
N ALA A 51 -20.91 3.74 -3.59
CA ALA A 51 -20.73 2.30 -3.82
C ALA A 51 -21.79 1.42 -3.12
N GLN A 52 -22.64 1.99 -2.25
CA GLN A 52 -23.78 1.26 -1.67
C GLN A 52 -25.03 1.28 -2.58
N SER A 53 -25.05 2.04 -3.67
CA SER A 53 -26.24 2.18 -4.54
C SER A 53 -26.13 1.48 -5.90
N HIS A 54 -25.20 0.52 -6.06
CA HIS A 54 -25.09 -0.28 -7.29
C HIS A 54 -25.28 -1.80 -7.09
N ASP A 55 -25.81 -2.23 -5.94
CA ASP A 55 -26.04 -3.64 -5.62
C ASP A 55 -27.47 -4.14 -5.89
N ASP A 56 -28.27 -3.41 -6.68
CA ASP A 56 -29.58 -3.89 -7.17
C ASP A 56 -29.50 -4.64 -8.52
N HIS A 57 -28.28 -4.96 -8.99
CA HIS A 57 -28.05 -5.87 -10.11
C HIS A 57 -27.41 -7.18 -9.67
N ALA A 58 -27.88 -7.75 -8.56
CA ALA A 58 -27.76 -9.18 -8.29
C ALA A 58 -28.72 -9.97 -9.21
N ALA A 59 -28.51 -9.89 -10.53
CA ALA A 59 -29.19 -10.72 -11.50
C ALA A 59 -28.17 -11.30 -12.47
N GLU A 60 -28.01 -12.62 -12.36
CA GLU A 60 -27.41 -13.54 -13.33
C GLU A 60 -25.90 -13.39 -13.56
N HIS A 61 -25.11 -14.22 -12.85
CA HIS A 61 -24.29 -15.31 -13.43
C HIS A 61 -23.30 -15.84 -12.37
N GLY A 62 -23.52 -17.08 -11.91
CA GLY A 62 -22.59 -17.86 -11.09
C GLY A 62 -23.05 -18.07 -9.65
N HIS A 63 -23.17 -19.33 -9.24
CA HIS A 63 -23.29 -19.66 -7.82
C HIS A 63 -22.02 -19.21 -7.10
N HIS A 64 -22.08 -18.12 -6.33
CA HIS A 64 -21.00 -17.78 -5.42
C HIS A 64 -20.78 -18.98 -4.47
N PRO A 65 -19.53 -19.44 -4.27
CA PRO A 65 -19.25 -20.54 -3.35
C PRO A 65 -19.74 -20.15 -1.95
N ASP A 66 -20.28 -21.11 -1.20
CA ASP A 66 -20.65 -20.84 0.20
C ASP A 66 -19.37 -20.55 1.00
N MET A 67 -19.23 -19.30 1.42
CA MET A 67 -18.06 -18.80 2.14
C MET A 67 -18.14 -19.08 3.64
N VAL A 68 -19.29 -19.53 4.15
CA VAL A 68 -19.49 -19.79 5.59
C VAL A 68 -18.56 -20.88 6.13
N PRO A 69 -18.40 -22.06 5.49
CA PRO A 69 -17.49 -23.09 5.98
C PRO A 69 -16.02 -22.66 5.94
N LEU A 70 -15.66 -21.86 4.93
CA LEU A 70 -14.30 -21.32 4.78
C LEU A 70 -14.01 -20.28 5.85
N LEU A 71 -14.93 -19.35 6.07
CA LEU A 71 -14.82 -18.37 7.15
C LEU A 71 -14.72 -19.07 8.51
N ALA A 72 -15.57 -20.08 8.77
CA ALA A 72 -15.51 -20.85 10.01
C ALA A 72 -14.15 -21.53 10.21
N LYS A 73 -13.58 -22.09 9.13
CA LYS A 73 -12.23 -22.69 9.16
C LYS A 73 -11.17 -21.64 9.47
N GLU A 74 -11.21 -20.49 8.80
CA GLU A 74 -10.26 -19.41 9.06
C GLU A 74 -10.40 -18.95 10.52
N LEU A 75 -11.60 -18.61 10.99
CA LEU A 75 -11.85 -18.16 12.37
C LEU A 75 -11.46 -19.19 13.44
N ALA A 76 -11.47 -20.49 13.12
CA ALA A 76 -10.98 -21.54 14.00
C ALA A 76 -9.44 -21.61 14.08
N HIS A 77 -8.72 -20.98 13.15
CA HIS A 77 -7.26 -20.91 13.16
C HIS A 77 -6.77 -20.18 14.43
N PRO A 78 -5.78 -20.69 15.18
CA PRO A 78 -5.34 -20.10 16.45
C PRO A 78 -4.90 -18.63 16.34
N PHE A 79 -4.32 -18.25 15.20
CA PHE A 79 -3.99 -16.85 14.88
C PHE A 79 -5.17 -15.90 15.09
N ASN A 80 -6.40 -16.30 14.74
CA ASN A 80 -7.56 -15.43 14.88
C ASN A 80 -7.97 -15.17 16.32
N GLN A 81 -7.70 -16.10 17.23
CA GLN A 81 -8.05 -15.90 18.63
C GLN A 81 -7.00 -15.04 19.31
N LYS A 82 -5.72 -15.29 18.99
CA LYS A 82 -4.58 -14.66 19.64
C LYS A 82 -3.43 -14.39 18.65
N PRO A 83 -3.54 -13.35 17.81
CA PRO A 83 -2.58 -13.15 16.73
C PRO A 83 -1.17 -12.82 17.23
N GLU A 84 -1.05 -12.09 18.35
CA GLU A 84 0.24 -11.77 18.96
C GLU A 84 0.96 -13.00 19.48
N GLU A 85 0.29 -13.80 20.34
CA GLU A 85 0.83 -15.04 20.91
C GLU A 85 1.18 -16.05 19.80
N TRP A 86 0.32 -16.19 18.79
CA TRP A 86 0.59 -17.09 17.67
C TRP A 86 1.83 -16.68 16.88
N LEU A 87 2.00 -15.38 16.61
CA LEU A 87 3.19 -14.89 15.92
C LEU A 87 4.45 -15.10 16.76
N ASP A 88 4.38 -15.02 18.10
CA ASP A 88 5.52 -15.33 18.96
C ASP A 88 5.85 -16.83 18.95
N ASP A 89 4.86 -17.71 19.05
CA ASP A 89 5.05 -19.16 18.99
C ASP A 89 5.65 -19.62 17.64
N HIS A 90 5.42 -18.85 16.57
CA HIS A 90 5.89 -19.12 15.22
C HIS A 90 7.05 -18.21 14.80
N GLU A 91 7.69 -17.50 15.73
CA GLU A 91 8.72 -16.49 15.48
C GLU A 91 9.78 -16.95 14.49
N LYS A 92 10.37 -18.11 14.75
CA LYS A 92 11.41 -18.68 13.91
C LYS A 92 10.96 -18.87 12.46
N GLN A 93 9.72 -19.32 12.24
CA GLN A 93 9.22 -19.67 10.90
C GLN A 93 9.05 -18.43 10.02
N TRP A 94 8.47 -17.36 10.57
CA TRP A 94 8.33 -16.12 9.80
C TRP A 94 9.64 -15.34 9.71
N GLN A 95 10.52 -15.39 10.72
CA GLN A 95 11.84 -14.75 10.64
C GLN A 95 12.70 -15.34 9.53
N GLU A 96 12.65 -16.67 9.34
CA GLU A 96 13.34 -17.35 8.24
C GLU A 96 12.85 -16.91 6.85
N CYS A 97 11.70 -16.23 6.76
CA CYS A 97 11.15 -15.69 5.52
C CYS A 97 11.71 -14.31 5.15
N PHE A 98 12.52 -13.69 6.02
CA PHE A 98 13.20 -12.42 5.73
C PHE A 98 14.59 -12.66 5.15
N ASP A 99 14.92 -12.00 4.05
CA ASP A 99 16.33 -11.89 3.65
C ASP A 99 17.07 -10.95 4.61
N CYS A 100 17.76 -11.56 5.56
CA CYS A 100 18.58 -10.87 6.55
C CYS A 100 20.05 -10.82 6.14
N SER A 101 20.43 -11.24 4.94
CA SER A 101 21.84 -11.22 4.53
C SER A 101 22.30 -9.81 4.15
N ASN A 102 23.58 -9.52 4.39
CA ASN A 102 24.28 -8.40 3.75
C ASN A 102 24.64 -8.66 2.27
N ALA A 103 24.10 -9.71 1.65
CA ALA A 103 24.32 -9.93 0.24
C ALA A 103 23.77 -8.72 -0.54
N PRO A 104 24.49 -8.24 -1.56
CA PRO A 104 23.98 -7.15 -2.36
C PRO A 104 22.68 -7.57 -3.04
N VAL A 105 21.74 -6.63 -3.12
CA VAL A 105 20.50 -6.89 -3.86
C VAL A 105 20.82 -6.98 -5.35
N THR A 106 20.34 -8.05 -5.98
CA THR A 106 20.48 -8.29 -7.42
C THR A 106 19.14 -8.50 -8.10
N GLU A 107 18.09 -8.79 -7.32
CA GLU A 107 16.74 -9.08 -7.81
C GLU A 107 15.70 -8.38 -6.96
N VAL A 108 14.75 -7.73 -7.64
CA VAL A 108 13.49 -7.26 -7.06
C VAL A 108 12.37 -7.95 -7.81
N GLU A 109 11.53 -8.72 -7.13
CA GLU A 109 10.32 -9.29 -7.71
C GLU A 109 9.11 -8.45 -7.30
N MET A 110 8.42 -7.87 -8.27
CA MET A 110 7.16 -7.17 -8.09
C MET A 110 6.01 -8.14 -8.36
N VAL A 111 5.22 -8.41 -7.33
CA VAL A 111 4.13 -9.40 -7.35
C VAL A 111 2.84 -8.81 -6.77
N CYS A 112 1.72 -9.52 -6.96
CA CYS A 112 0.45 -9.14 -6.36
C CYS A 112 0.49 -9.25 -4.83
N ILE A 113 -0.38 -8.51 -4.14
CA ILE A 113 -0.54 -8.60 -2.68
C ILE A 113 -1.10 -9.95 -2.19
N ASP A 114 -1.53 -10.83 -3.08
CA ASP A 114 -2.13 -12.11 -2.73
C ASP A 114 -1.07 -13.18 -2.39
N GLU A 115 -1.00 -13.62 -1.13
CA GLU A 115 -0.04 -14.66 -0.69
C GLU A 115 -0.31 -16.05 -1.28
N ARG A 116 -1.41 -16.25 -2.01
CA ARG A 116 -1.63 -17.49 -2.79
C ARG A 116 -0.66 -17.61 -3.96
N MET A 117 0.05 -16.53 -4.33
CA MET A 117 1.16 -16.61 -5.27
C MET A 117 2.26 -17.51 -4.70
N LEU A 118 2.58 -18.56 -5.44
CA LEU A 118 3.59 -19.55 -5.07
C LEU A 118 4.98 -18.96 -5.26
N LEU A 119 5.43 -18.22 -4.27
CA LEU A 119 6.81 -17.78 -4.13
C LEU A 119 7.69 -18.95 -3.67
N GLN A 120 9.00 -18.81 -3.83
CA GLN A 120 9.93 -19.86 -3.46
C GLN A 120 9.83 -20.18 -1.96
N ALA A 121 9.83 -21.49 -1.65
CA ALA A 121 9.75 -21.97 -0.28
C ALA A 121 10.99 -21.62 0.57
N THR A 122 12.11 -21.32 -0.07
CA THR A 122 13.36 -20.92 0.59
C THR A 122 13.66 -19.45 0.31
N THR A 123 14.02 -18.72 1.36
CA THR A 123 14.39 -17.31 1.28
C THR A 123 15.72 -17.16 0.56
N GLN A 124 15.78 -16.27 -0.42
CA GLN A 124 16.98 -16.06 -1.23
C GLN A 124 17.72 -14.78 -0.80
N SER A 125 19.03 -14.90 -0.58
CA SER A 125 19.89 -13.75 -0.32
C SER A 125 20.01 -12.83 -1.54
N GLY A 126 19.94 -11.52 -1.32
CA GLY A 126 20.02 -10.52 -2.38
C GLY A 126 18.74 -10.37 -3.21
N LYS A 127 17.63 -10.96 -2.75
CA LYS A 127 16.31 -10.82 -3.35
C LYS A 127 15.39 -9.96 -2.48
N ARG A 128 14.62 -9.08 -3.12
CA ARG A 128 13.50 -8.36 -2.49
C ARG A 128 12.21 -8.68 -3.20
N VAL A 129 11.11 -8.64 -2.45
CA VAL A 129 9.76 -8.83 -2.98
C VAL A 129 8.94 -7.59 -2.67
N LEU A 130 8.56 -6.86 -3.72
CA LEU A 130 7.61 -5.76 -3.65
C LEU A 130 6.21 -6.29 -3.94
N ARG A 131 5.25 -5.97 -3.09
CA ARG A 131 3.88 -6.48 -3.21
C ARG A 131 2.89 -5.35 -3.30
N MET A 132 2.17 -5.32 -4.41
CA MET A 132 1.30 -4.23 -4.84
C MET A 132 0.14 -4.86 -5.61
N ALA A 133 -1.08 -4.33 -5.53
CA ALA A 133 -2.22 -4.97 -6.16
C ALA A 133 -2.01 -5.09 -7.69
N GLY A 134 -2.11 -6.34 -8.18
CA GLY A 134 -1.83 -6.67 -9.57
C GLY A 134 -0.42 -6.27 -10.01
N SER A 135 0.57 -6.29 -9.11
CA SER A 135 1.95 -5.89 -9.39
C SER A 135 2.06 -4.48 -9.99
N GLY A 136 1.24 -3.54 -9.47
CA GLY A 136 1.22 -2.14 -9.87
C GLY A 136 0.13 -1.77 -10.91
N VAL A 137 -0.73 -2.71 -11.29
CA VAL A 137 -1.81 -2.46 -12.26
C VAL A 137 -2.84 -1.43 -11.77
N LEU A 138 -3.11 -1.37 -10.47
CA LEU A 138 -4.06 -0.41 -9.89
C LEU A 138 -3.47 0.99 -9.65
N TRP A 139 -2.19 1.20 -9.96
CA TRP A 139 -1.59 2.50 -9.74
C TRP A 139 -2.16 3.53 -10.73
N LYS A 140 -2.78 4.59 -10.20
CA LYS A 140 -3.54 5.58 -10.97
C LYS A 140 -2.71 6.23 -12.09
N ASN A 141 -1.44 6.48 -11.82
CA ASN A 141 -0.49 7.05 -12.75
C ASN A 141 0.74 6.15 -12.89
N VAL A 142 0.94 5.60 -14.09
CA VAL A 142 2.07 4.70 -14.35
C VAL A 142 3.41 5.41 -14.20
N ASP A 143 3.52 6.70 -14.52
CA ASP A 143 4.81 7.38 -14.38
C ASP A 143 5.19 7.57 -12.90
N GLU A 144 4.21 7.82 -12.03
CA GLU A 144 4.44 7.84 -10.57
C GLU A 144 4.83 6.46 -10.03
N LEU A 145 4.18 5.38 -10.48
CA LEU A 145 4.59 4.01 -10.14
C LEU A 145 6.04 3.77 -10.53
N VAL A 146 6.38 4.11 -11.78
CA VAL A 146 7.71 3.83 -12.32
C VAL A 146 8.76 4.67 -11.58
N ASP A 147 8.48 5.93 -11.27
CA ASP A 147 9.39 6.79 -10.51
C ASP A 147 9.56 6.32 -9.05
N ALA A 148 8.50 5.79 -8.43
CA ALA A 148 8.56 5.15 -7.11
C ALA A 148 9.46 3.90 -7.12
N VAL A 149 9.31 3.04 -8.13
CA VAL A 149 10.15 1.84 -8.30
C VAL A 149 11.61 2.23 -8.59
N VAL A 150 11.86 3.25 -9.41
CA VAL A 150 13.23 3.76 -9.66
C VAL A 150 13.85 4.26 -8.35
N THR A 151 13.11 5.04 -7.56
CA THR A 151 13.56 5.57 -6.27
C THR A 151 13.92 4.42 -5.32
N TYR A 152 13.06 3.42 -5.23
CA TYR A 152 13.28 2.21 -4.43
C TYR A 152 14.54 1.45 -4.87
N VAL A 153 14.67 1.11 -6.16
CA VAL A 153 15.82 0.37 -6.68
C VAL A 153 17.12 1.16 -6.49
N THR A 154 17.06 2.48 -6.64
CA THR A 154 18.21 3.37 -6.39
C THR A 154 18.65 3.32 -4.93
N ALA A 155 17.68 3.35 -3.99
CA ALA A 155 17.96 3.23 -2.56
C ALA A 155 18.59 1.89 -2.19
N LEU A 156 18.16 0.79 -2.83
CA LEU A 156 18.76 -0.53 -2.65
C LEU A 156 20.18 -0.65 -3.22
N GLY A 157 20.44 0.05 -4.32
CA GLY A 157 21.71 -0.05 -5.06
C GLY A 157 22.93 0.46 -4.32
N LYS A 158 22.77 1.37 -3.32
CA LYS A 158 23.84 1.97 -2.48
C LYS A 158 25.21 2.03 -3.19
N GLU A 159 25.29 2.79 -4.30
CA GLU A 159 26.48 3.02 -5.16
C GLU A 159 26.71 2.05 -6.34
N ARG A 160 25.85 1.04 -6.53
CA ARG A 160 25.89 0.17 -7.71
C ARG A 160 25.13 0.77 -8.88
N PRO A 161 25.54 0.48 -10.13
CA PRO A 161 24.75 0.85 -11.30
C PRO A 161 23.35 0.20 -11.24
N LEU A 162 22.30 0.96 -11.54
CA LEU A 162 20.89 0.48 -11.48
C LEU A 162 20.65 -0.79 -12.32
N HIS A 163 21.34 -0.93 -13.45
CA HIS A 163 21.24 -2.11 -14.32
C HIS A 163 21.76 -3.41 -13.67
N SER A 164 22.45 -3.33 -12.54
CA SER A 164 22.89 -4.51 -11.77
C SER A 164 21.76 -5.17 -10.98
N ILE A 165 20.62 -4.50 -10.79
CA ILE A 165 19.42 -5.03 -10.16
C ILE A 165 18.40 -5.34 -11.26
N THR A 166 17.93 -6.59 -11.32
CA THR A 166 16.85 -6.98 -12.22
C THR A 166 15.51 -6.83 -11.52
N VAL A 167 14.62 -6.00 -12.06
CA VAL A 167 13.22 -5.91 -11.62
C VAL A 167 12.38 -6.87 -12.44
N LYS A 168 11.79 -7.87 -11.77
CA LYS A 168 10.93 -8.89 -12.36
C LYS A 168 9.47 -8.57 -12.02
N LEU A 169 8.65 -8.35 -13.03
CA LEU A 169 7.21 -8.13 -12.87
C LEU A 169 6.47 -9.40 -13.25
N SER A 170 5.67 -9.92 -12.32
CA SER A 170 4.87 -11.13 -12.52
C SER A 170 3.38 -10.79 -12.59
N SER A 171 2.65 -11.41 -13.51
CA SER A 171 1.18 -11.41 -13.56
C SER A 171 0.63 -12.65 -12.85
N HIS A 172 -0.69 -12.77 -12.73
CA HIS A 172 -1.34 -14.04 -12.42
C HIS A 172 -2.76 -14.06 -12.96
N ILE A 173 -3.30 -15.27 -13.17
CA ILE A 173 -4.67 -15.47 -13.63
C ILE A 173 -5.65 -15.23 -12.49
N ALA A 174 -6.87 -14.81 -12.82
CA ALA A 174 -7.93 -14.43 -11.89
C ALA A 174 -7.50 -13.30 -10.95
N CYS A 175 -6.85 -12.28 -11.50
CA CYS A 175 -6.37 -11.16 -10.72
C CYS A 175 -7.50 -10.14 -10.49
N GLY A 176 -7.93 -9.98 -9.23
CA GLY A 176 -8.96 -8.98 -8.88
C GLY A 176 -8.57 -7.55 -9.28
N ALA A 177 -7.29 -7.20 -9.18
CA ALA A 177 -6.76 -5.92 -9.64
C ALA A 177 -6.88 -5.76 -11.17
N ALA A 178 -6.63 -6.81 -11.95
CA ALA A 178 -6.84 -6.79 -13.39
C ALA A 178 -8.33 -6.61 -13.73
N GLY A 179 -9.22 -7.29 -13.01
CA GLY A 179 -10.67 -7.13 -13.15
C GLY A 179 -11.15 -5.71 -12.87
N ILE A 180 -10.58 -5.03 -11.88
CA ILE A 180 -10.89 -3.63 -11.57
C ILE A 180 -10.35 -2.69 -12.66
N ALA A 181 -9.10 -2.85 -13.08
CA ALA A 181 -8.47 -1.94 -14.05
C ALA A 181 -8.96 -2.13 -15.49
N PHE A 182 -9.29 -3.37 -15.87
CA PHE A 182 -9.57 -3.76 -17.25
C PHE A 182 -10.88 -4.54 -17.39
N GLY A 183 -11.86 -4.31 -16.51
CA GLY A 183 -13.13 -5.06 -16.48
C GLY A 183 -13.96 -4.98 -17.77
N GLU A 184 -13.74 -3.97 -18.61
CA GLU A 184 -14.36 -3.85 -19.93
C GLU A 184 -13.70 -4.74 -21.00
N SER A 185 -12.49 -5.26 -20.72
CA SER A 185 -11.80 -6.20 -21.59
C SER A 185 -12.50 -7.57 -21.53
N PRO A 186 -12.64 -8.28 -22.68
CA PRO A 186 -13.11 -9.67 -22.68
C PRO A 186 -12.13 -10.62 -21.97
N ASN A 187 -10.90 -10.19 -21.72
CA ASN A 187 -9.93 -10.90 -20.90
C ASN A 187 -9.10 -9.88 -20.09
N PRO A 188 -9.57 -9.52 -18.88
CA PRO A 188 -8.90 -8.53 -18.03
C PRO A 188 -7.48 -8.95 -17.63
N ASP A 189 -7.26 -10.23 -17.32
CA ASP A 189 -5.93 -10.75 -16.95
C ASP A 189 -4.94 -10.58 -18.09
N LYS A 190 -5.34 -10.92 -19.33
CA LYS A 190 -4.48 -10.74 -20.50
C LYS A 190 -4.22 -9.26 -20.81
N ALA A 191 -5.20 -8.39 -20.58
CA ALA A 191 -5.02 -6.94 -20.71
C ALA A 191 -4.01 -6.41 -19.69
N ALA A 192 -4.09 -6.86 -18.44
CA ALA A 192 -3.13 -6.53 -17.40
C ALA A 192 -1.72 -7.02 -17.72
N GLU A 193 -1.56 -8.28 -18.15
CA GLU A 193 -0.28 -8.83 -18.60
C GLU A 193 0.32 -7.99 -19.74
N ASN A 194 -0.49 -7.63 -20.73
CA ASN A 194 -0.06 -6.78 -21.85
C ASN A 194 0.34 -5.38 -21.39
N PHE A 195 -0.39 -4.79 -20.45
CA PHE A 195 -0.10 -3.48 -19.88
C PHE A 195 1.19 -3.48 -19.07
N GLN A 196 1.38 -4.46 -18.19
CA GLN A 196 2.62 -4.61 -17.41
C GLN A 196 3.82 -4.79 -18.33
N ARG A 197 3.74 -5.69 -19.31
CA ARG A 197 4.81 -5.94 -20.28
C ARG A 197 5.07 -4.76 -21.20
N GLY A 198 4.02 -4.17 -21.78
CA GLY A 198 4.15 -3.16 -22.84
C GLY A 198 4.27 -1.73 -22.34
N THR A 199 3.84 -1.46 -21.11
CA THR A 199 3.84 -0.11 -20.53
C THR A 199 4.76 0.00 -19.32
N ILE A 200 4.55 -0.78 -18.26
CA ILE A 200 5.34 -0.63 -17.03
C ILE A 200 6.81 -1.03 -17.25
N VAL A 201 7.05 -2.21 -17.82
CA VAL A 201 8.42 -2.71 -18.09
C VAL A 201 9.18 -1.77 -19.04
N GLU A 202 8.57 -1.34 -20.13
CA GLU A 202 9.23 -0.46 -21.10
C GLU A 202 9.52 0.93 -20.51
N ARG A 203 8.63 1.46 -19.66
CA ARG A 203 8.87 2.72 -18.95
C ARG A 203 9.97 2.62 -17.88
N LEU A 204 10.08 1.49 -17.19
CA LEU A 204 11.19 1.20 -16.27
C LEU A 204 12.52 1.16 -17.04
N LYS A 205 12.57 0.45 -18.17
CA LYS A 205 13.76 0.40 -19.05
C LYS A 205 14.16 1.78 -19.54
N ALA A 206 13.19 2.61 -19.94
CA ALA A 206 13.46 3.99 -20.37
C ALA A 206 14.12 4.85 -19.27
N ARG A 207 13.92 4.50 -18.00
CA ARG A 207 14.57 5.14 -16.83
C ARG A 207 15.83 4.40 -16.36
N GLY A 208 16.36 3.50 -17.17
CA GLY A 208 17.63 2.80 -16.91
C GLY A 208 17.54 1.61 -15.95
N ILE A 209 16.34 1.15 -15.61
CA ILE A 209 16.12 -0.06 -14.81
C ILE A 209 16.18 -1.28 -15.72
N ASN A 210 16.91 -2.31 -15.31
CA ASN A 210 16.85 -3.61 -15.97
C ASN A 210 15.56 -4.33 -15.56
N ALA A 211 14.48 -4.12 -16.32
CA ALA A 211 13.15 -4.68 -16.03
C ALA A 211 12.73 -5.76 -17.03
N VAL A 212 12.07 -6.80 -16.53
CA VAL A 212 11.51 -7.90 -17.34
C VAL A 212 10.13 -8.31 -16.83
N HIS A 213 9.25 -8.72 -17.75
CA HIS A 213 8.02 -9.42 -17.41
C HIS A 213 8.28 -10.92 -17.38
N THR A 214 7.90 -11.61 -16.31
CA THR A 214 8.20 -13.04 -16.09
C THR A 214 7.04 -13.97 -16.45
N GLY A 215 5.87 -13.42 -16.74
CA GLY A 215 4.67 -14.19 -17.07
C GLY A 215 3.78 -14.41 -15.84
N ASP A 216 2.85 -15.37 -15.97
CA ASP A 216 1.95 -15.71 -14.89
C ASP A 216 2.68 -16.49 -13.80
N ALA A 217 2.69 -15.93 -12.60
CA ALA A 217 3.15 -16.63 -11.42
C ALA A 217 2.15 -17.75 -11.06
N PRO A 218 2.66 -18.92 -10.66
CA PRO A 218 1.81 -20.00 -10.21
C PRO A 218 1.07 -19.61 -8.92
N MET A 219 -0.17 -20.09 -8.76
CA MET A 219 -1.00 -19.81 -7.57
C MET A 219 -1.55 -21.09 -6.95
N THR A 220 -1.74 -21.07 -5.63
CA THR A 220 -2.53 -22.11 -4.95
C THR A 220 -4.01 -21.99 -5.34
N LYS A 221 -4.68 -23.15 -5.51
CA LYS A 221 -6.13 -23.19 -5.75
C LYS A 221 -6.89 -22.83 -4.47
N GLY A 222 -7.99 -22.10 -4.61
CA GLY A 222 -8.88 -21.74 -3.51
C GLY A 222 -9.49 -20.36 -3.73
N PRO A 223 -10.42 -19.91 -2.88
CA PRO A 223 -10.98 -18.56 -2.94
C PRO A 223 -10.05 -17.51 -2.30
N HIS A 224 -10.19 -16.24 -2.70
CA HIS A 224 -9.48 -15.11 -2.10
C HIS A 224 -10.07 -14.82 -0.72
N THR A 225 -9.40 -15.27 0.34
CA THR A 225 -9.99 -15.40 1.68
C THR A 225 -9.07 -14.90 2.79
N GLY A 226 -8.19 -13.95 2.47
CA GLY A 226 -7.30 -13.36 3.46
C GLY A 226 -8.09 -12.72 4.60
N ILE A 227 -7.87 -13.19 5.82
CA ILE A 227 -8.43 -12.63 7.07
C ILE A 227 -7.44 -11.66 7.75
N ALA A 228 -6.29 -11.47 7.12
CA ALA A 228 -5.24 -10.61 7.59
C ALA A 228 -4.56 -9.91 6.41
N ALA A 229 -3.90 -8.80 6.72
CA ALA A 229 -2.95 -8.15 5.83
C ALA A 229 -1.63 -7.95 6.57
N ALA A 230 -0.53 -8.45 6.02
CA ALA A 230 0.81 -8.07 6.45
C ALA A 230 1.26 -6.81 5.73
N VAL A 231 1.82 -5.86 6.47
CA VAL A 231 2.44 -4.65 5.93
C VAL A 231 3.94 -4.74 6.21
N ASP A 232 4.70 -5.02 5.16
CA ASP A 232 6.14 -5.14 5.21
C ASP A 232 6.81 -3.76 5.09
N CYS A 233 7.34 -3.25 6.21
CA CYS A 233 8.07 -1.98 6.23
C CYS A 233 9.58 -2.15 5.96
N THR A 234 10.02 -3.34 5.52
CA THR A 234 11.44 -3.75 5.51
C THR A 234 12.11 -3.72 4.14
N ASP A 235 11.64 -2.86 3.24
CA ASP A 235 12.08 -2.76 1.84
C ASP A 235 11.92 -4.08 1.07
N GLY A 236 10.90 -4.86 1.36
CA GLY A 236 10.64 -6.14 0.66
C GLY A 236 11.58 -7.26 1.10
N ARG A 237 12.17 -7.19 2.31
CA ARG A 237 12.95 -8.32 2.85
C ARG A 237 12.03 -9.51 3.18
N LEU A 238 10.77 -9.28 3.52
CA LEU A 238 9.80 -10.36 3.73
C LEU A 238 9.46 -11.02 2.39
N GLN A 239 9.96 -12.24 2.15
CA GLN A 239 9.71 -12.92 0.89
C GLN A 239 8.42 -13.73 0.88
N ARG A 240 7.86 -14.12 2.04
CA ARG A 240 6.57 -14.82 2.18
C ARG A 240 6.08 -14.75 3.62
N LEU A 241 4.77 -14.89 3.84
CA LEU A 241 4.20 -15.05 5.18
C LEU A 241 3.68 -16.50 5.37
N PRO A 242 4.37 -17.35 6.15
CA PRO A 242 3.95 -18.74 6.31
C PRO A 242 2.77 -18.88 7.28
N GLY A 243 1.90 -19.86 7.01
CA GLY A 243 0.94 -20.37 8.00
C GLY A 243 -0.34 -19.54 8.19
N ILE A 244 -0.52 -18.43 7.47
CA ILE A 244 -1.74 -17.62 7.50
C ILE A 244 -2.18 -17.32 6.08
N ASN A 245 -3.49 -17.39 5.83
CA ASN A 245 -4.09 -16.85 4.62
C ASN A 245 -4.22 -15.33 4.76
N ALA A 246 -3.32 -14.59 4.10
CA ALA A 246 -3.22 -13.15 4.23
C ALA A 246 -2.96 -12.48 2.88
N PHE A 247 -3.18 -11.18 2.84
CA PHE A 247 -2.55 -10.33 1.85
C PHE A 247 -1.23 -9.82 2.41
N THR A 248 -0.26 -9.48 1.58
CA THR A 248 0.95 -8.79 2.02
C THR A 248 1.20 -7.59 1.12
N VAL A 249 1.50 -6.45 1.73
CA VAL A 249 1.81 -5.20 1.06
C VAL A 249 3.25 -4.84 1.37
N SER A 250 4.02 -4.43 0.36
CA SER A 250 5.41 -4.04 0.53
C SER A 250 5.69 -2.80 -0.32
N ASP A 251 5.47 -1.62 0.26
CA ASP A 251 5.79 -0.33 -0.36
C ASP A 251 6.25 0.71 0.68
N PRO A 252 7.36 0.47 1.39
CA PRO A 252 7.79 1.31 2.50
C PRO A 252 8.28 2.70 2.09
N HIS A 253 8.50 2.96 0.80
CA HIS A 253 8.93 4.27 0.30
C HIS A 253 7.76 5.17 -0.09
N ASN A 254 6.54 4.62 -0.19
CA ASN A 254 5.31 5.37 -0.39
C ASN A 254 4.28 4.95 0.69
N VAL A 255 4.45 5.52 1.89
CA VAL A 255 3.57 5.24 3.04
C VAL A 255 2.08 5.41 2.72
N PRO A 256 1.63 6.51 2.07
CA PRO A 256 0.24 6.65 1.64
C PRO A 256 -0.25 5.46 0.80
N HIS A 257 0.53 5.03 -0.18
CA HIS A 257 0.15 3.90 -1.03
C HIS A 257 0.13 2.57 -0.27
N ALA A 258 1.11 2.32 0.62
CA ALA A 258 1.10 1.13 1.47
C ALA A 258 -0.16 1.05 2.36
N ILE A 259 -0.64 2.20 2.85
CA ILE A 259 -1.90 2.29 3.60
C ILE A 259 -3.10 2.01 2.69
N GLU A 260 -3.15 2.60 1.50
CA GLU A 260 -4.23 2.35 0.52
C GLU A 260 -4.35 0.87 0.17
N GLU A 261 -3.23 0.20 -0.12
CA GLU A 261 -3.17 -1.24 -0.44
C GLU A 261 -3.54 -2.13 0.76
N ALA A 262 -3.11 -1.75 1.97
CA ALA A 262 -3.50 -2.48 3.17
C ALA A 262 -5.01 -2.36 3.43
N LEU A 263 -5.60 -1.18 3.23
CA LEU A 263 -7.05 -0.97 3.33
C LEU A 263 -7.80 -1.67 2.20
N LEU A 264 -7.21 -1.77 1.00
CA LEU A 264 -7.76 -2.57 -0.10
C LEU A 264 -7.86 -4.05 0.29
N ALA A 265 -6.86 -4.62 0.97
CA ALA A 265 -6.92 -5.99 1.47
C ALA A 265 -8.09 -6.22 2.43
N LEU A 266 -8.33 -5.28 3.36
CA LEU A 266 -9.51 -5.31 4.23
C LEU A 266 -10.80 -5.22 3.42
N LYS A 267 -10.89 -4.27 2.48
CA LYS A 267 -12.07 -4.09 1.62
C LYS A 267 -12.37 -5.35 0.80
N ILE A 268 -11.35 -6.03 0.29
CA ILE A 268 -11.50 -7.30 -0.43
C ILE A 268 -12.06 -8.36 0.53
N ALA A 269 -11.49 -8.51 1.72
CA ALA A 269 -11.94 -9.49 2.70
C ALA A 269 -13.39 -9.26 3.15
N SER A 270 -13.77 -8.00 3.38
CA SER A 270 -15.12 -7.58 3.78
C SER A 270 -16.09 -7.42 2.59
N GLY A 271 -15.66 -7.71 1.36
CA GLY A 271 -16.48 -7.59 0.16
C GLY A 271 -17.46 -8.74 -0.01
N SER A 272 -18.55 -8.50 -0.74
CA SER A 272 -19.64 -9.48 -0.99
C SER A 272 -19.18 -10.77 -1.68
N HIS A 273 -18.09 -10.71 -2.45
CA HIS A 273 -17.48 -11.87 -3.12
C HIS A 273 -16.46 -12.64 -2.25
N ALA A 274 -16.19 -12.15 -1.03
CA ALA A 274 -15.39 -12.83 -0.03
C ALA A 274 -16.27 -13.15 1.19
N TYR A 275 -16.08 -12.49 2.33
CA TYR A 275 -16.84 -12.79 3.54
C TYR A 275 -18.02 -11.83 3.78
N GLY A 276 -18.01 -10.65 3.14
CA GLY A 276 -19.04 -9.64 3.33
C GLY A 276 -19.18 -9.20 4.78
N GLU A 277 -20.43 -8.92 5.18
CA GLU A 277 -20.80 -8.58 6.55
C GLU A 277 -20.57 -9.72 7.56
N LYS A 278 -20.28 -10.94 7.09
CA LYS A 278 -20.02 -12.07 7.99
C LYS A 278 -18.63 -12.03 8.60
N LEU A 279 -17.69 -11.25 8.05
CA LEU A 279 -16.33 -11.14 8.58
C LEU A 279 -16.36 -10.43 9.95
N PRO A 280 -16.14 -11.15 11.07
CA PRO A 280 -16.29 -10.54 12.38
C PRO A 280 -15.01 -9.83 12.83
N GLN A 281 -13.87 -10.14 12.22
CA GLN A 281 -12.57 -9.61 12.60
C GLN A 281 -11.59 -9.59 11.43
N PHE A 282 -10.63 -8.67 11.46
CA PHE A 282 -9.53 -8.60 10.50
C PHE A 282 -8.26 -8.12 11.20
N THR A 283 -7.12 -8.74 10.90
CA THR A 283 -5.84 -8.41 11.56
C THR A 283 -4.83 -7.81 10.59
N PHE A 284 -4.33 -6.63 10.89
CA PHE A 284 -3.12 -6.08 10.27
C PHE A 284 -1.88 -6.55 11.04
N ILE A 285 -0.90 -7.10 10.33
CA ILE A 285 0.40 -7.48 10.88
C ILE A 285 1.44 -6.50 10.33
N VAL A 286 1.90 -5.56 11.14
CA VAL A 286 2.89 -4.56 10.71
C VAL A 286 4.29 -5.05 11.10
N PHE A 287 5.10 -5.40 10.09
CA PHE A 287 6.50 -5.76 10.29
C PHE A 287 7.37 -4.51 10.23
N SER A 288 7.85 -4.07 11.39
CA SER A 288 8.67 -2.86 11.53
C SER A 288 10.14 -3.15 11.19
N ASP A 289 10.74 -2.31 10.36
CA ASP A 289 12.18 -2.32 10.12
C ASP A 289 12.90 -1.68 11.32
N PRO A 290 13.80 -2.40 12.03
CA PRO A 290 14.53 -1.82 13.16
C PRO A 290 15.37 -0.61 12.78
N ALA A 291 15.75 -0.45 11.50
CA ALA A 291 16.48 0.73 11.02
C ALA A 291 15.58 1.95 10.80
N ARG A 292 14.28 1.75 10.57
CA ARG A 292 13.30 2.82 10.27
C ARG A 292 11.96 2.56 10.97
N PRO A 293 11.95 2.49 12.31
CA PRO A 293 10.74 2.15 13.07
C PRO A 293 9.60 3.17 12.87
N GLN A 294 9.92 4.41 12.52
CA GLN A 294 8.96 5.49 12.29
C GLN A 294 7.95 5.17 11.17
N ILE A 295 8.37 4.48 10.10
CA ILE A 295 7.50 4.13 8.97
C ILE A 295 6.33 3.26 9.46
N ALA A 296 6.65 2.25 10.28
CA ALA A 296 5.64 1.38 10.87
C ALA A 296 4.67 2.17 11.77
N GLN A 297 5.16 3.14 12.54
CA GLN A 297 4.32 3.95 13.42
C GLN A 297 3.35 4.86 12.64
N GLU A 298 3.81 5.46 11.53
CA GLU A 298 2.96 6.24 10.63
C GLU A 298 1.84 5.37 10.05
N ILE A 299 2.18 4.18 9.54
CA ILE A 299 1.22 3.21 9.01
C ILE A 299 0.21 2.78 10.09
N ILE A 300 0.68 2.39 11.28
CA ILE A 300 -0.19 1.96 12.39
C ILE A 300 -1.18 3.08 12.76
N THR A 301 -0.69 4.31 12.86
CA THR A 301 -1.52 5.47 13.19
C THR A 301 -2.60 5.70 12.14
N ALA A 302 -2.23 5.67 10.86
CA ALA A 302 -3.15 5.85 9.76
C ALA A 302 -4.18 4.71 9.67
N LEU A 303 -3.76 3.46 9.84
CA LEU A 303 -4.66 2.31 9.85
C LEU A 303 -5.69 2.44 10.98
N ARG A 304 -5.27 2.75 12.22
CA ARG A 304 -6.19 2.97 13.35
C ARG A 304 -7.24 4.03 13.07
N GLN A 305 -6.86 5.10 12.37
CA GLN A 305 -7.78 6.17 12.02
C GLN A 305 -8.75 5.75 10.92
N GLN A 306 -8.24 5.14 9.85
CA GLN A 306 -9.02 4.84 8.64
C GLN A 306 -9.90 3.59 8.80
N THR A 307 -9.64 2.73 9.78
CA THR A 307 -10.48 1.54 10.06
C THR A 307 -11.60 1.80 11.08
N GLN A 308 -11.78 3.04 11.54
CA GLN A 308 -12.82 3.39 12.52
C GLN A 308 -14.22 3.07 12.02
N GLU A 309 -14.50 3.24 10.72
CA GLU A 309 -15.81 2.92 10.15
C GLU A 309 -16.15 1.42 10.21
N TYR A 310 -15.16 0.54 10.03
CA TYR A 310 -15.35 -0.91 10.14
C TYR A 310 -15.62 -1.31 11.58
N THR A 311 -14.89 -0.68 12.51
CA THR A 311 -15.08 -0.89 13.95
C THR A 311 -16.47 -0.43 14.39
N ALA A 312 -16.94 0.71 13.89
CA ALA A 312 -18.29 1.22 14.15
C ALA A 312 -19.41 0.30 13.61
N LYS A 313 -19.12 -0.46 12.54
CA LYS A 313 -20.00 -1.51 11.99
C LYS A 313 -19.90 -2.85 12.74
N GLY A 314 -19.12 -2.91 13.82
CA GLY A 314 -19.01 -4.08 14.70
C GLY A 314 -17.92 -5.08 14.32
N MET A 315 -17.04 -4.76 13.36
CA MET A 315 -15.88 -5.60 13.03
C MET A 315 -14.75 -5.36 14.02
N ASP A 316 -14.16 -6.43 14.56
CA ASP A 316 -12.97 -6.35 15.42
C ASP A 316 -11.71 -6.20 14.55
N ILE A 317 -11.22 -4.95 14.43
CA ILE A 317 -9.99 -4.64 13.73
C ILE A 317 -8.81 -4.68 14.71
N ARG A 318 -7.88 -5.60 14.45
CA ARG A 318 -6.65 -5.74 15.25
C ARG A 318 -5.44 -5.28 14.47
N ILE A 319 -4.49 -4.67 15.16
CA ILE A 319 -3.20 -4.29 14.58
C ILE A 319 -2.11 -4.84 15.49
N VAL A 320 -1.38 -5.82 15.00
CA VAL A 320 -0.24 -6.43 15.67
C VAL A 320 1.04 -5.89 15.04
N THR A 321 2.04 -5.61 15.86
CA THR A 321 3.34 -5.15 15.40
C THR A 321 4.41 -6.16 15.79
N LYS A 322 5.27 -6.53 14.85
CA LYS A 322 6.47 -7.32 15.10
C LYS A 322 7.68 -6.61 14.51
N THR A 323 8.79 -6.61 15.24
CA THR A 323 10.05 -6.09 14.71
C THR A 323 10.67 -7.17 13.82
N ALA A 324 10.96 -6.81 12.58
CA ALA A 324 11.64 -7.71 11.66
C ALA A 324 13.08 -7.96 12.13
N PRO A 325 13.64 -9.16 11.85
CA PRO A 325 15.03 -9.44 12.16
C PRO A 325 15.96 -8.41 11.49
N ALA A 326 17.01 -7.99 12.19
CA ALA A 326 18.00 -7.09 11.64
C ALA A 326 18.76 -7.74 10.47
N ALA A 327 19.16 -6.94 9.48
CA ALA A 327 20.13 -7.39 8.48
C ALA A 327 21.48 -7.73 9.17
N LYS A 328 22.14 -8.78 8.69
CA LYS A 328 23.34 -9.40 9.25
C LYS A 328 24.52 -9.22 8.34
#